data_AF-A0AAW7YV67-F1
#
_entry.id   AF-A0AAW7YV67-F1
#
_cell.length_a   1.000
_cell.length_b   1.000
_cell.length_c   1.000
_cell.angle_alpha   90.00
_cell.angle_beta   90.00
_cell.angle_gamma   90.00
#
_symmetry.space_group_name_H-M   'P 1'
#
loop_
_entity.id
_entity.type
_entity.pdbx_description
1 polymer ?
#
loop_
_entity_poly.entity_id
_entity_poly.type
_entity_poly.pdbx_seq_one_letter_code
_entity_poly.pdbx_strand_id
1 'polypeptide(L)'
;VDQTHRQHAIIENVHADLKNSALAHLPSGKFTANAAWLVLAIIAFNLTRAAACTAASGLAKATTATIRRKLIHVPARVASSARQLTLH
;
A
#
# COMPACT_ATOMS: atom_id res chain seq x y z
N VAL A 1 -4.94 -12.49 -26.25
CA VAL A 1 -6.12 -12.72 -25.40
C VAL A 1 -5.69 -12.97 -23.95
N ASP A 2 -4.98 -14.06 -23.62
CA ASP A 2 -4.56 -14.39 -22.24
C ASP A 2 -3.72 -13.31 -21.52
N GLN A 3 -2.70 -12.72 -22.17
CA GLN A 3 -1.87 -11.67 -21.57
C GLN A 3 -2.68 -10.42 -21.21
N THR A 4 -3.63 -10.03 -22.07
CA THR A 4 -4.53 -8.90 -21.84
C THR A 4 -5.44 -9.16 -20.63
N HIS A 5 -5.95 -10.39 -20.48
CA HIS A 5 -6.75 -10.78 -19.31
C HIS A 5 -5.95 -10.75 -18.01
N ARG A 6 -4.69 -11.22 -18.02
CA ARG A 6 -3.82 -11.15 -16.83
C ARG A 6 -3.50 -9.71 -16.42
N GLN A 7 -3.25 -8.83 -17.38
CA GLN A 7 -3.00 -7.42 -17.10
C GLN A 7 -4.25 -6.70 -16.58
N HIS A 8 -5.42 -7.05 -17.12
CA HIS A 8 -6.71 -6.56 -16.63
C HIS A 8 -6.97 -6.98 -15.18
N ALA A 9 -6.75 -8.26 -14.85
CA ALA A 9 -6.93 -8.79 -13.49
C ALA A 9 -5.99 -8.13 -12.47
N ILE A 10 -4.78 -7.73 -12.87
CA ILE A 10 -3.85 -6.98 -12.01
C ILE A 10 -4.45 -5.60 -11.68
N ILE A 11 -4.99 -4.89 -12.67
CA ILE A 11 -5.59 -3.56 -12.48
C ILE A 11 -6.85 -3.66 -11.61
N GLU A 12 -7.69 -4.67 -11.82
CA GLU A 12 -8.87 -4.92 -11.00
C GLU A 12 -8.51 -5.17 -9.53
N ASN A 13 -7.46 -5.96 -9.27
CA ASN A 13 -6.97 -6.19 -7.92
C ASN A 13 -6.46 -4.90 -7.25
N VAL A 14 -5.77 -4.03 -7.99
CA VAL A 14 -5.33 -2.71 -7.49
C VAL A 14 -6.54 -1.83 -7.17
N HIS A 15 -7.55 -1.79 -8.04
CA HIS A 15 -8.76 -1.02 -7.79
C HIS A 15 -9.56 -1.55 -6.60
N ALA A 16 -9.66 -2.87 -6.44
CA ALA A 16 -10.32 -3.48 -5.29
C ALA A 16 -9.61 -3.12 -3.97
N ASP A 17 -8.28 -3.16 -3.95
CA ASP A 17 -7.49 -2.83 -2.76
C ASP A 17 -7.59 -1.33 -2.38
N LEU A 18 -7.63 -0.44 -3.38
CA LEU A 18 -7.87 0.99 -3.18
C LEU A 18 -9.29 1.28 -2.66
N LYS A 19 -10.31 0.63 -3.23
CA LYS A 19 -11.71 0.72 -2.78
C LYS A 19 -11.88 0.26 -1.34
N ASN A 20 -11.22 -0.83 -0.96
CA ASN A 20 -11.27 -1.39 0.40
C ASN A 20 -10.38 -0.64 1.43
N SER A 21 -9.78 0.48 1.03
CA SER A 21 -8.86 1.27 1.86
C SER A 21 -9.26 2.75 1.82
N ALA A 22 -8.42 3.62 1.28
CA ALA A 22 -8.64 5.06 1.35
C ALA A 22 -9.89 5.55 0.61
N LEU A 23 -10.31 4.91 -0.49
CA LEU A 23 -11.51 5.33 -1.21
C LEU A 23 -12.82 5.04 -0.45
N ALA A 24 -12.81 4.12 0.53
CA ALA A 24 -13.96 3.89 1.40
C ALA A 24 -14.20 5.05 2.39
N HIS A 25 -13.25 5.98 2.53
CA HIS A 25 -13.24 6.98 3.60
C HIS A 25 -13.11 8.41 3.08
N LEU A 26 -13.79 8.76 1.99
CA LEU A 26 -13.81 10.13 1.48
C LEU A 26 -14.30 11.11 2.57
N PRO A 27 -13.49 12.10 2.97
CA PRO A 27 -13.73 12.84 4.20
C PRO A 27 -14.64 14.07 4.03
N SER A 28 -15.06 14.42 2.81
CA SER A 28 -15.79 15.68 2.55
C SER A 28 -16.82 15.58 1.44
N GLY A 29 -17.83 16.45 1.48
CA GLY A 29 -18.73 16.70 0.34
C GLY A 29 -18.14 17.61 -0.74
N LYS A 30 -16.93 18.17 -0.53
CA LYS A 30 -16.25 19.06 -1.48
C LYS A 30 -15.38 18.28 -2.45
N PHE A 31 -15.56 18.51 -3.75
CA PHE A 31 -14.81 17.82 -4.81
C PHE A 31 -13.29 17.99 -4.69
N THR A 32 -12.82 19.21 -4.47
CA THR A 32 -11.38 19.52 -4.36
C THR A 32 -10.71 18.82 -3.17
N ALA A 33 -11.42 18.71 -2.04
CA ALA A 33 -10.94 17.98 -0.88
C ALA A 33 -10.83 16.47 -1.16
N ASN A 34 -11.82 15.90 -1.86
CA ASN A 34 -11.79 14.50 -2.26
C ASN A 34 -10.72 14.21 -3.34
N ALA A 35 -10.43 15.18 -4.22
CA ALA A 35 -9.34 15.08 -5.18
C ALA A 35 -7.98 15.06 -4.47
N ALA A 36 -7.76 15.95 -3.49
CA ALA A 36 -6.56 15.92 -2.66
C ALA A 36 -6.43 14.59 -1.89
N TRP A 37 -7.54 14.10 -1.33
CA TRP A 37 -7.59 12.79 -0.68
C TRP A 37 -7.20 11.64 -1.61
N LEU A 38 -7.71 11.64 -2.85
CA LEU A 38 -7.34 10.65 -3.85
C LEU A 38 -5.84 10.66 -4.16
N VAL A 39 -5.23 11.85 -4.31
CA VAL A 39 -3.79 11.97 -4.53
C VAL A 39 -3.00 11.38 -3.37
N LEU A 40 -3.38 11.71 -2.13
CA LEU A 40 -2.75 11.16 -0.93
C LEU A 40 -2.91 9.64 -0.83
N ALA A 41 -4.10 9.12 -1.17
CA ALA A 41 -4.38 7.69 -1.20
C ALA A 41 -3.46 6.95 -2.18
N ILE A 42 -3.26 7.49 -3.38
CA ILE A 42 -2.39 6.90 -4.41
C ILE A 42 -0.93 6.92 -3.95
N ILE A 43 -0.46 8.02 -3.36
CA ILE A 43 0.90 8.11 -2.81
C ILE A 43 1.12 7.06 -1.72
N ALA A 44 0.21 6.97 -0.76
CA ALA A 44 0.28 5.98 0.33
C ALA A 44 0.28 4.54 -0.20
N PHE A 45 -0.55 4.25 -1.22
CA PHE A 45 -0.56 2.95 -1.88
C PHE A 45 0.80 2.64 -2.53
N ASN A 46 1.34 3.55 -3.34
CA ASN A 46 2.63 3.36 -4.02
C ASN A 46 3.77 3.13 -3.03
N LEU A 47 3.83 3.90 -1.93
CA LEU A 47 4.81 3.72 -0.87
C LEU A 47 4.68 2.36 -0.19
N THR A 48 3.45 1.93 0.11
CA THR A 48 3.20 0.62 0.72
C THR A 48 3.63 -0.53 -0.20
N ARG A 49 3.40 -0.38 -1.51
CA ARG A 49 3.83 -1.35 -2.53
C ARG A 49 5.35 -1.39 -2.68
N ALA A 50 6.02 -0.23 -2.69
CA ALA A 50 7.47 -0.16 -2.70
C ALA A 50 8.09 -0.83 -1.45
N ALA A 51 7.54 -0.54 -0.27
CA ALA A 51 7.99 -1.17 0.99
C ALA A 51 7.80 -2.69 0.98
N ALA A 52 6.70 -3.19 0.41
CA ALA A 52 6.46 -4.62 0.28
C ALA A 52 7.45 -5.32 -0.67
N CYS A 53 7.90 -4.63 -1.72
CA CYS A 53 8.93 -5.14 -2.63
C CYS A 53 10.31 -5.19 -1.97
N THR A 54 10.63 -4.25 -1.06
CA THR A 54 11.95 -4.21 -0.39
C THR A 54 12.03 -5.09 0.86
N ALA A 55 10.91 -5.37 1.54
CA ALA A 55 10.92 -6.02 2.85
C ALA A 55 11.14 -7.55 2.83
N ALA A 56 10.59 -8.31 1.85
CA ALA A 56 10.78 -9.77 1.74
C ALA A 56 10.14 -10.39 0.47
N SER A 57 10.64 -11.56 0.05
CA SER A 57 10.19 -12.32 -1.14
C SER A 57 8.74 -12.87 -1.11
N GLY A 58 7.97 -12.64 -0.04
CA GLY A 58 6.57 -13.06 0.07
C GLY A 58 5.55 -11.91 0.13
N LEU A 59 5.99 -10.66 0.35
CA LEU A 59 5.09 -9.51 0.52
C LEU A 59 4.86 -8.75 -0.78
N ALA A 60 5.73 -8.91 -1.77
CA ALA A 60 5.57 -8.27 -3.08
C ALA A 60 4.23 -8.58 -3.76
N LYS A 61 3.56 -9.70 -3.46
CA LYS A 61 2.22 -10.03 -3.99
C LYS A 61 1.08 -9.87 -2.96
N ALA A 62 1.38 -9.39 -1.75
CA ALA A 62 0.40 -9.23 -0.69
C ALA A 62 -0.49 -8.00 -0.90
N THR A 63 -1.73 -8.08 -0.40
CA THR A 63 -2.67 -6.94 -0.36
C THR A 63 -2.20 -5.86 0.63
N THR A 64 -2.64 -4.62 0.44
CA THR A 64 -2.28 -3.50 1.33
C THR A 64 -2.65 -3.79 2.78
N ALA A 65 -3.78 -4.46 3.04
CA ALA A 65 -4.17 -4.86 4.39
C ALA A 65 -3.16 -5.81 5.05
N THR A 66 -2.63 -6.78 4.29
CA THR A 66 -1.62 -7.72 4.79
C THR A 66 -0.30 -7.03 5.06
N ILE A 67 0.14 -6.14 4.17
CA ILE A 67 1.35 -5.34 4.35
C ILE A 67 1.21 -4.45 5.58
N ARG A 68 0.07 -3.76 5.74
CA ARG A 68 -0.22 -2.94 6.91
C ARG A 68 -0.11 -3.74 8.21
N ARG A 69 -0.71 -4.93 8.27
CA ARG A 69 -0.66 -5.79 9.45
C ARG A 69 0.76 -6.28 9.77
N LYS A 70 1.53 -6.67 8.75
CA LYS A 70 2.84 -7.33 8.94
C LYS A 70 4.03 -6.40 8.99
N LEU A 71 3.92 -5.19 8.44
CA LEU A 71 5.04 -4.25 8.31
C LEU A 71 4.79 -2.90 8.98
N ILE A 72 3.55 -2.39 8.97
CA ILE A 72 3.25 -1.02 9.44
C ILE A 72 2.73 -1.01 10.88
N HIS A 73 1.87 -1.96 11.24
CA HIS A 73 1.23 -2.03 12.56
C HIS A 73 2.06 -2.82 13.58
N VAL A 74 3.24 -3.33 13.21
CA VAL A 74 4.11 -4.04 14.13
C VAL A 74 4.83 -3.00 15.01
N PRO A 75 4.63 -3.00 16.34
CA PRO A 75 5.43 -2.16 17.21
C PRO A 75 6.85 -2.68 17.17
N ALA A 76 7.77 -1.88 16.64
CA ALA A 76 9.18 -2.18 16.64
C ALA A 76 9.98 -0.90 16.91
N ARG A 77 11.00 -1.00 17.75
CA ARG A 77 11.95 0.08 17.99
C ARG A 77 13.04 0.02 16.93
N VAL A 78 13.14 1.07 16.11
CA VAL A 78 14.24 1.23 15.17
C VAL A 78 15.49 1.68 15.93
N ALA A 79 16.50 0.82 15.99
CA ALA A 79 17.84 1.16 16.44
C ALA A 79 18.79 1.24 15.23
N SER A 80 19.70 2.21 15.24
CA SER A 80 20.76 2.31 14.24
C SER A 80 22.10 2.19 14.94
N SER A 81 22.92 1.21 14.54
CA SER A 81 24.28 1.02 15.06
C SER A 81 25.20 0.56 13.92
N ALA A 82 26.42 1.10 13.85
CA ALA A 82 27.40 0.73 12.82
C ALA A 82 26.85 0.73 11.37
N ARG A 83 25.97 1.69 11.04
CA ARG A 83 25.23 1.80 9.75
C ARG A 83 24.25 0.65 9.45
N GLN A 84 23.92 -0.17 10.44
CA GLN A 84 22.88 -1.19 10.35
C GLN A 84 21.63 -0.73 11.09
N LEU A 85 20.47 -0.90 10.45
CA LEU A 85 19.16 -0.71 11.06
C LEU A 85 18.70 -2.03 11.66
N THR A 86 18.41 -2.03 12.96
CA THR A 86 17.88 -3.18 13.70
C THR A 86 16.50 -2.82 14.23
N LEU A 87 15.54 -3.72 14.04
CA LEU A 87 14.20 -3.62 14.61
C LEU A 87 14.15 -4.49 15.87
N HIS A 88 13.87 -3.89 17.03
CA HIS A 88 13.66 -4.58 18.31
C HIS A 88 12.19 -4.66 18.68
#